data_AF-A0A1V4WYW8-F1
#
_entry.id   AF-A0A1V4WYW8-F1
#
_cell.length_a   1.000
_cell.length_b   1.000
_cell.length_c   1.000
_cell.angle_alpha   90.00
_cell.angle_beta   90.00
_cell.angle_gamma   90.00
#
_symmetry.space_group_name_H-M   'P 1'
#
loop_
_entity.id
_entity.type
_entity.pdbx_description
1 polymer ?
#
loop_
_entity_poly.entity_id
_entity_poly.type
_entity_poly.pdbx_seq_one_letter_code
_entity_poly.pdbx_strand_id
1 'polypeptide(L)'
;MTILTLKLLISVLFFASTLVAVFTMFEVLGRKEKRFDTERLTRVHRVNGILFFFIFLALALMGMAYIAFTKEELSPRAAFHVMLAHGVLFLLIFKLATIKAYRQFYSRVPTLGVLIAFLALGTVASSAGYYALTMIPLSRVPAQTAAIREKGDGPQLPNALKGQELFQAQCSRCHDAASDTAPGNLGMKGILKGPALPVTGRPATAENIVLQLRTPYKGMPSFPHLTEAEVNDLITYMKGL
;
A
#
# COMPACT_ATOMS: atom_id res chain seq x y z
N MET A 1 2.85 -15.95 -15.73
CA MET A 1 3.22 -14.74 -14.97
C MET A 1 1.98 -14.27 -14.22
N THR A 2 2.08 -13.94 -12.93
CA THR A 2 0.92 -13.40 -12.19
C THR A 2 0.72 -11.92 -12.56
N ILE A 3 -0.49 -11.39 -12.41
CA ILE A 3 -0.78 -9.97 -12.68
C ILE A 3 0.09 -9.04 -11.83
N LEU A 4 0.45 -9.48 -10.62
CA LEU A 4 1.33 -8.76 -9.70
C LEU A 4 2.78 -8.72 -10.20
N THR A 5 3.32 -9.83 -10.69
CA THR A 5 4.69 -9.84 -11.24
C THR A 5 4.78 -9.05 -12.55
N LEU A 6 3.75 -9.09 -13.39
CA LEU A 6 3.65 -8.22 -14.57
C LEU A 6 3.63 -6.73 -14.18
N LYS A 7 2.79 -6.35 -13.21
CA LYS A 7 2.72 -4.95 -12.73
C LYS A 7 4.06 -4.47 -12.18
N LEU A 8 4.78 -5.33 -11.45
CA LEU A 8 6.11 -5.00 -10.94
C LEU A 8 7.11 -4.74 -12.08
N LEU A 9 7.18 -5.62 -13.08
CA LEU A 9 8.08 -5.47 -14.23
C LEU A 9 7.80 -4.18 -14.99
N ILE A 10 6.53 -3.88 -15.26
CA ILE A 10 6.13 -2.63 -15.93
C ILE A 10 6.48 -1.41 -15.05
N SER A 11 6.35 -1.52 -13.72
CA SER A 11 6.76 -0.45 -12.79
C SER A 11 8.25 -0.19 -12.80
N VAL A 12 9.10 -1.21 -13.00
CA VAL A 12 10.55 -1.02 -13.14
C VAL A 12 10.87 -0.23 -14.42
N LEU A 13 10.19 -0.57 -15.52
CA LEU A 13 10.32 0.18 -16.78
C LEU A 13 9.84 1.63 -16.63
N PHE A 14 8.74 1.83 -15.91
CA PHE A 14 8.23 3.17 -15.60
C PHE A 14 9.24 4.00 -14.79
N PHE A 15 9.85 3.39 -13.77
CA PHE A 15 10.89 4.03 -12.97
C PHE A 15 12.12 4.41 -13.83
N ALA A 16 12.62 3.48 -14.64
CA ALA A 16 13.74 3.74 -15.55
C ALA A 16 13.42 4.87 -16.55
N SER A 17 12.22 4.85 -17.14
CA SER A 17 11.75 5.92 -18.04
C SER A 17 11.67 7.28 -17.34
N THR A 18 11.26 7.31 -16.07
CA THR A 18 11.27 8.53 -15.24
C THR A 18 12.68 9.08 -15.09
N LEU A 19 13.66 8.22 -14.76
CA LEU A 19 15.05 8.63 -14.63
C LEU A 19 15.63 9.18 -15.93
N VAL A 20 15.34 8.52 -17.07
CA VAL A 20 15.75 9.01 -18.40
C VAL A 20 15.12 10.37 -18.70
N ALA A 21 13.85 10.59 -18.37
CA ALA A 21 13.18 11.87 -18.57
C ALA A 21 13.83 13.00 -17.76
N VAL A 22 14.13 12.75 -16.48
CA VAL A 22 14.81 13.72 -15.61
C VAL A 22 16.23 14.01 -16.12
N PHE A 23 17.01 12.97 -16.41
CA PHE A 23 18.39 13.10 -16.89
C PHE A 23 18.46 13.93 -18.17
N THR A 24 17.68 13.56 -19.20
CA THR A 24 17.68 14.26 -20.48
C THR A 24 17.23 15.72 -20.34
N MET A 25 16.22 16.00 -19.51
CA MET A 25 15.75 17.36 -19.25
C MET A 25 16.83 18.19 -18.54
N PHE A 26 17.48 17.64 -17.52
CA PHE A 26 18.51 18.36 -16.75
C PHE A 26 19.80 18.58 -17.54
N GLU A 27 20.22 17.66 -18.40
CA GLU A 27 21.37 17.89 -19.29
C GLU A 27 21.07 18.98 -20.34
N VAL A 28 19.86 18.99 -20.91
CA VAL A 28 19.49 20.00 -21.91
C VAL A 28 19.23 21.37 -21.29
N LEU A 29 18.61 21.47 -20.11
CA LEU A 29 18.20 22.75 -19.51
C LEU A 29 19.07 23.22 -18.35
N GLY A 30 19.72 22.32 -17.62
CA GLY A 30 20.41 22.61 -16.35
C GLY A 30 21.88 22.98 -16.50
N ARG A 31 22.52 22.69 -17.64
CA ARG A 31 23.93 23.03 -17.87
C ARG A 31 24.12 24.17 -18.87
N LYS A 32 25.02 25.09 -18.52
CA LYS A 32 25.51 26.15 -19.43
C LYS A 32 26.35 25.55 -20.55
N GLU A 33 27.27 24.64 -20.21
CA GLU A 33 28.10 23.91 -21.16
C GLU A 33 27.48 22.57 -21.54
N LYS A 34 27.36 22.30 -22.84
CA LYS A 34 26.72 21.08 -23.35
C LYS A 34 27.73 19.95 -23.47
N ARG A 35 27.68 19.02 -22.52
CA ARG A 35 28.50 17.79 -22.53
C ARG A 35 28.08 16.80 -23.62
N PHE A 36 26.80 16.79 -23.96
CA PHE A 36 26.19 15.84 -24.90
C PHE A 36 25.51 16.57 -26.05
N ASP A 37 25.29 15.86 -27.14
CA ASP A 37 24.52 16.34 -28.29
C ASP A 37 23.06 16.64 -27.89
N THR A 38 22.72 17.92 -27.92
CA THR A 38 21.40 18.43 -27.53
C THR A 38 20.27 17.95 -28.44
N GLU A 39 20.53 17.72 -29.73
CA GLU A 39 19.51 17.26 -30.66
C GLU A 39 19.13 15.82 -30.36
N ARG A 40 20.14 14.97 -30.15
CA ARG A 40 19.95 13.57 -29.74
C ARG A 40 19.22 13.47 -28.41
N LEU A 41 19.64 14.22 -27.39
CA LEU A 41 18.98 14.21 -26.08
C LEU A 41 17.52 14.65 -26.15
N THR A 42 17.21 15.66 -26.96
CA THR A 42 15.84 16.13 -27.16
C THR A 42 14.98 15.07 -27.84
N ARG A 43 15.53 14.37 -28.84
CA ARG A 43 14.86 13.25 -29.52
C ARG A 43 14.59 12.10 -28.55
N VAL A 44 15.59 11.71 -27.75
CA VAL A 44 15.45 10.69 -26.71
C VAL A 44 14.39 11.11 -25.69
N HIS A 45 14.39 12.36 -25.21
CA HIS A 45 13.39 12.86 -24.26
C HIS A 45 11.97 12.77 -24.84
N ARG A 46 11.79 13.12 -26.12
CA ARG A 46 10.49 13.06 -26.80
C ARG A 46 9.99 11.62 -26.92
N VAL A 47 10.83 10.71 -27.41
CA VAL A 47 10.48 9.28 -27.56
C VAL A 47 10.19 8.66 -26.20
N ASN A 48 11.06 8.93 -25.22
CA ASN A 48 10.86 8.47 -23.84
C ASN A 48 9.58 9.05 -23.21
N GLY A 49 9.21 10.28 -23.52
CA GLY A 49 7.94 10.87 -23.05
C GLY A 49 6.70 10.17 -23.60
N ILE A 50 6.73 9.71 -24.85
CA ILE A 50 5.64 8.91 -25.44
C ILE A 50 5.60 7.53 -24.78
N LEU A 51 6.75 6.88 -24.65
CA LEU A 51 6.87 5.59 -23.97
C LEU A 51 6.36 5.66 -22.51
N PHE A 52 6.80 6.68 -21.77
CA PHE A 52 6.38 6.97 -20.41
C PHE A 52 4.86 7.04 -20.29
N PHE A 53 4.21 7.76 -21.21
CA PHE A 53 2.75 7.90 -21.21
C PHE A 53 2.04 6.55 -21.38
N PHE A 54 2.46 5.74 -22.34
CA PHE A 54 1.85 4.43 -22.57
C PHE A 54 2.10 3.44 -21.42
N ILE A 55 3.31 3.43 -20.85
CA ILE A 55 3.62 2.64 -19.66
C ILE A 55 2.73 3.07 -18.48
N PHE A 56 2.63 4.37 -18.24
CA PHE A 56 1.77 4.92 -17.19
C PHE A 56 0.31 4.54 -17.40
N LEU A 57 -0.20 4.68 -18.62
CA LEU A 57 -1.57 4.33 -18.96
C LEU A 57 -1.85 2.84 -18.71
N ALA A 58 -0.94 1.95 -19.13
CA ALA A 58 -1.07 0.52 -18.85
C ALA A 58 -1.12 0.23 -17.34
N LEU A 59 -0.22 0.84 -16.54
CA LEU A 59 -0.22 0.70 -15.08
C LEU A 59 -1.49 1.25 -14.43
N ALA A 60 -1.98 2.39 -14.90
CA ALA A 60 -3.20 3.02 -14.41
C ALA A 60 -4.42 2.14 -14.70
N LEU A 61 -4.55 1.60 -15.91
CA LEU A 61 -5.63 0.68 -16.28
C LEU A 61 -5.59 -0.61 -15.46
N MET A 62 -4.41 -1.20 -15.26
CA MET A 62 -4.24 -2.37 -14.38
C MET A 62 -4.62 -2.05 -12.93
N GLY A 63 -4.27 -0.86 -12.44
CA GLY A 63 -4.65 -0.40 -11.10
C GLY A 63 -6.14 -0.23 -10.92
N MET A 64 -6.80 0.44 -11.88
CA MET A 64 -8.26 0.62 -11.89
C MET A 64 -8.99 -0.72 -12.02
N ALA A 65 -8.53 -1.62 -12.88
CA ALA A 65 -9.08 -2.96 -13.01
C ALA A 65 -8.96 -3.72 -11.68
N TYR A 66 -7.81 -3.68 -11.01
CA TYR A 66 -7.62 -4.32 -9.72
C TYR A 66 -8.63 -3.82 -8.67
N ILE A 67 -8.81 -2.49 -8.55
CA ILE A 67 -9.79 -1.90 -7.62
C ILE A 67 -11.23 -2.32 -7.97
N ALA A 68 -11.57 -2.30 -9.26
CA ALA A 68 -12.90 -2.70 -9.72
C ALA A 68 -13.19 -4.19 -9.45
N PHE A 69 -12.18 -5.05 -9.55
CA PHE A 69 -12.31 -6.48 -9.29
C PHE A 69 -12.40 -6.81 -7.80
N THR A 70 -11.60 -6.17 -6.94
CA THR A 70 -11.61 -6.51 -5.51
C THR A 70 -12.84 -5.97 -4.78
N LYS A 71 -13.42 -4.84 -5.23
CA LYS A 71 -14.54 -4.16 -4.55
C LYS A 71 -14.29 -3.86 -3.07
N GLU A 72 -13.02 -3.84 -2.67
CA GLU A 72 -12.59 -3.56 -1.31
C GLU A 72 -12.33 -2.07 -1.12
N GLU A 73 -12.51 -1.59 0.11
CA GLU A 73 -12.10 -0.25 0.48
C GLU A 73 -10.58 -0.10 0.37
N LEU A 74 -10.14 1.06 -0.11
CA LEU A 74 -8.71 1.31 -0.30
C LEU A 74 -8.03 1.51 1.05
N SER A 75 -7.02 0.69 1.34
CA SER A 75 -6.09 0.98 2.45
C SER A 75 -5.51 2.41 2.34
N PRO A 76 -5.12 3.06 3.45
CA PRO A 76 -4.51 4.40 3.41
C PRO A 76 -3.32 4.50 2.44
N ARG A 77 -2.49 3.46 2.37
CA ARG A 77 -1.37 3.37 1.42
C ARG A 77 -1.86 3.31 -0.03
N ALA A 78 -2.88 2.50 -0.31
CA ALA A 78 -3.46 2.40 -1.65
C ALA A 78 -4.14 3.71 -2.08
N ALA A 79 -4.86 4.36 -1.16
CA ALA A 79 -5.46 5.67 -1.39
C ALA A 79 -4.38 6.73 -1.70
N PHE A 80 -3.29 6.76 -0.93
CA PHE A 80 -2.15 7.65 -1.18
C PHE A 80 -1.50 7.39 -2.55
N HIS A 81 -1.26 6.12 -2.90
CA HIS A 81 -0.74 5.73 -4.21
C HIS A 81 -1.65 6.19 -5.36
N VAL A 82 -2.96 6.00 -5.23
CA VAL A 82 -3.96 6.45 -6.21
C VAL A 82 -3.95 7.97 -6.34
N MET A 83 -3.87 8.71 -5.22
CA MET A 83 -3.81 10.17 -5.22
C MET A 83 -2.58 10.68 -5.99
N LEU A 84 -1.39 10.10 -5.74
CA LEU A 84 -0.17 10.46 -6.45
C LEU A 84 -0.27 10.17 -7.96
N ALA A 85 -0.80 9.00 -8.33
CA ALA A 85 -0.99 8.62 -9.72
C ALA A 85 -1.97 9.56 -10.46
N HIS A 86 -3.05 9.98 -9.81
CA HIS A 86 -3.96 10.98 -10.37
C HIS A 86 -3.29 12.34 -10.55
N GLY A 87 -2.44 12.74 -9.60
CA GLY A 87 -1.61 13.94 -9.75
C GLY A 87 -0.70 13.88 -11.00
N VAL A 88 -0.08 12.73 -11.27
CA VAL A 88 0.69 12.52 -12.50
C VAL A 88 -0.18 12.68 -13.74
N LEU A 89 -1.35 12.02 -13.80
CA LEU A 89 -2.27 12.09 -14.93
C LEU A 89 -2.74 13.53 -15.18
N PHE A 90 -3.18 14.22 -14.13
CA PHE A 90 -3.63 15.60 -14.21
C PHE A 90 -2.53 16.52 -14.74
N LEU A 91 -1.31 16.42 -14.20
CA LEU A 91 -0.20 17.25 -14.65
C LEU A 91 0.27 16.90 -16.07
N LEU A 92 0.18 15.65 -16.51
CA LEU A 92 0.46 15.28 -17.91
C LEU A 92 -0.54 15.94 -18.86
N ILE A 93 -1.83 15.86 -18.55
CA ILE A 93 -2.88 16.52 -19.35
C ILE A 93 -2.66 18.03 -19.36
N PHE A 94 -2.40 18.63 -18.20
CA PHE A 94 -2.15 20.06 -18.06
C PHE A 94 -0.89 20.51 -18.83
N LYS A 95 0.19 19.71 -18.78
CA LYS A 95 1.41 19.96 -19.55
C LYS A 95 1.13 19.92 -21.06
N LEU A 96 0.38 18.94 -21.53
CA LEU A 96 0.01 18.83 -22.94
C LEU A 96 -0.90 19.99 -23.39
N ALA A 97 -1.87 20.37 -22.56
CA ALA A 97 -2.72 21.53 -22.81
C ALA A 97 -1.89 22.83 -22.88
N THR A 98 -0.93 23.00 -21.97
CA THR A 98 -0.01 24.15 -21.97
C THR A 98 0.80 24.21 -23.27
N ILE A 99 1.37 23.08 -23.70
CA ILE A 99 2.15 23.01 -24.94
C ILE A 99 1.28 23.28 -26.18
N LYS A 100 0.04 22.77 -26.22
CA LYS A 100 -0.81 22.90 -27.41
C LYS A 100 -1.56 24.23 -27.52
N ALA A 101 -2.08 24.74 -26.41
CA ALA A 101 -3.00 25.88 -26.40
C ALA A 101 -2.39 27.16 -25.83
N TYR A 102 -1.40 27.08 -24.94
CA TYR A 102 -0.95 28.23 -24.15
C TYR A 102 0.56 28.48 -24.24
N ARG A 103 1.01 28.92 -25.43
CA ARG A 103 2.43 29.17 -25.75
C ARG A 103 3.16 30.09 -24.77
N GLN A 104 2.46 31.07 -24.18
CA GLN A 104 3.02 32.01 -23.21
C GLN A 104 3.57 31.34 -21.94
N PHE A 105 3.08 30.14 -21.59
CA PHE A 105 3.51 29.40 -20.40
C PHE A 105 4.62 28.38 -20.67
N TYR A 106 5.23 28.38 -21.87
CA TYR A 106 6.29 27.43 -22.22
C TYR A 106 7.48 27.45 -21.26
N SER A 107 7.81 28.62 -20.71
CA SER A 107 8.88 28.77 -19.71
C SER A 107 8.63 27.97 -18.44
N ARG A 108 7.37 27.61 -18.13
CA ARG A 108 6.97 26.84 -16.95
C ARG A 108 6.84 25.34 -17.21
N VAL A 109 6.91 24.89 -18.47
CA VAL A 109 6.81 23.46 -18.84
C VAL A 109 7.89 22.59 -18.16
N PRO A 110 9.15 23.03 -17.99
CA PRO A 110 10.14 22.26 -17.23
C PRO A 110 9.73 22.03 -15.78
N THR A 111 9.15 23.03 -15.11
CA THR A 111 8.64 22.91 -13.74
C THR A 111 7.55 21.84 -13.65
N LEU A 112 6.62 21.80 -14.60
CA LEU A 112 5.62 20.74 -14.68
C LEU A 112 6.28 19.35 -14.87
N GLY A 113 7.33 19.28 -15.68
CA GLY A 113 8.12 18.05 -15.87
C GLY A 113 8.74 17.54 -14.56
N VAL A 114 9.32 18.45 -13.76
CA VAL A 114 9.89 18.11 -12.45
C VAL A 114 8.80 17.62 -11.48
N LEU A 115 7.66 18.30 -11.41
CA LEU A 115 6.54 17.89 -10.55
C LEU A 115 6.02 16.50 -10.93
N ILE A 116 5.85 16.23 -12.23
CA ILE A 116 5.46 14.91 -12.73
C ILE A 116 6.47 13.84 -12.28
N ALA A 117 7.77 14.13 -12.39
CA ALA A 117 8.81 13.19 -11.97
C ALA A 117 8.74 12.88 -10.47
N PHE A 118 8.58 13.88 -9.60
CA PHE A 118 8.45 13.65 -8.16
C PHE A 118 7.21 12.83 -7.80
N LEU A 119 6.05 13.13 -8.40
CA LEU A 119 4.83 12.36 -8.17
C LEU A 119 4.95 10.92 -8.70
N ALA A 120 5.57 10.73 -9.87
CA ALA A 120 5.84 9.41 -10.44
C ALA A 120 6.76 8.59 -9.53
N LEU A 121 7.84 9.19 -9.04
CA LEU A 121 8.76 8.56 -8.09
C LEU A 121 8.07 8.22 -6.76
N GLY A 122 7.24 9.12 -6.23
CA GLY A 122 6.43 8.86 -5.03
C GLY A 122 5.42 7.72 -5.24
N THR A 123 4.83 7.63 -6.42
CA THR A 123 3.90 6.55 -6.80
C THR A 123 4.63 5.19 -6.81
N VAL A 124 5.83 5.13 -7.38
CA VAL A 124 6.67 3.92 -7.36
C VAL A 124 7.14 3.59 -5.93
N ALA A 125 7.56 4.59 -5.16
CA ALA A 125 8.06 4.41 -3.79
C ALA A 125 6.98 3.89 -2.83
N SER A 126 5.76 4.43 -2.90
CA SER A 126 4.61 3.98 -2.08
C SER A 126 4.16 2.55 -2.37
N SER A 127 4.59 1.98 -3.51
CA SER A 127 4.36 0.59 -3.88
C SER A 127 5.64 -0.25 -3.82
N ALA A 128 6.42 -0.29 -4.90
CA ALA A 128 7.60 -1.16 -5.01
C ALA A 128 8.66 -0.82 -3.95
N GLY A 129 8.83 0.46 -3.62
CA GLY A 129 9.76 0.90 -2.57
C GLY A 129 9.41 0.37 -1.19
N TYR A 130 8.12 0.42 -0.81
CA TYR A 130 7.64 -0.18 0.43
C TYR A 130 7.96 -1.69 0.49
N TYR A 131 7.63 -2.43 -0.58
CA TYR A 131 7.89 -3.88 -0.60
C TYR A 131 9.38 -4.19 -0.53
N ALA A 132 10.22 -3.46 -1.28
CA ALA A 132 11.67 -3.61 -1.22
C ALA A 132 12.20 -3.35 0.20
N LEU A 133 11.79 -2.26 0.86
CA LEU A 133 12.20 -1.96 2.24
C LEU A 133 11.73 -3.01 3.25
N THR A 134 10.52 -3.56 3.09
CA THR A 134 10.03 -4.62 3.98
C THR A 134 10.69 -5.99 3.75
N MET A 135 11.29 -6.21 2.57
CA MET A 135 12.01 -7.45 2.23
C MET A 135 13.49 -7.38 2.61
N ILE A 136 14.05 -6.19 2.77
CA ILE A 136 15.43 -6.01 3.20
C ILE A 136 15.52 -6.33 4.71
N PRO A 137 16.33 -7.32 5.13
CA PRO A 137 16.53 -7.67 6.54
C PRO A 137 17.47 -6.68 7.26
N LEU A 138 17.52 -5.41 6.83
CA LEU A 138 18.23 -4.36 7.58
C LEU A 138 17.33 -3.96 8.72
N SER A 139 17.56 -4.62 9.86
CA SER A 139 17.17 -4.19 11.21
C SER A 139 15.76 -3.64 11.28
N ARG A 140 14.80 -4.49 11.67
CA ARG A 140 13.49 -4.07 12.20
C ARG A 140 13.71 -2.89 13.16
N VAL A 141 13.58 -1.65 12.66
CA VAL A 141 13.49 -0.49 13.53
C VAL A 141 12.16 -0.70 14.24
N PRO A 142 12.17 -0.94 15.55
CA PRO A 142 10.93 -1.13 16.27
C PRO A 142 10.18 0.18 16.12
N ALA A 143 9.03 0.13 15.45
CA ALA A 143 8.03 1.17 15.62
C ALA A 143 7.88 1.36 17.13
N GLN A 144 8.17 2.56 17.61
CA GLN A 144 8.15 2.93 19.02
C GLN A 144 6.76 2.69 19.60
N THR A 145 6.57 1.47 20.09
CA THR A 145 5.78 1.10 21.25
C THR A 145 6.53 -0.08 21.85
N ALA A 146 7.72 0.22 22.38
CA ALA A 146 8.46 -0.67 23.24
C ALA A 146 7.77 -0.68 24.60
N ALA A 147 6.80 -1.58 24.75
CA ALA A 147 6.47 -2.19 26.03
C ALA A 147 6.30 -3.69 25.77
N ILE A 148 7.36 -4.41 26.15
CA ILE A 148 7.44 -5.86 26.40
C ILE A 148 7.16 -6.77 25.19
N ARG A 149 8.18 -6.97 24.35
CA ARG A 149 8.35 -8.21 23.58
C ARG A 149 9.40 -9.08 24.26
N GLU A 150 9.00 -9.83 25.28
CA GLU A 150 9.76 -11.03 25.65
C GLU A 150 9.48 -12.10 24.60
N LYS A 151 10.48 -12.31 23.74
CA LYS A 151 10.52 -13.45 22.82
C LYS A 151 10.91 -14.68 23.63
N GLY A 152 9.93 -15.38 24.18
CA GLY A 152 10.13 -16.66 24.85
C GLY A 152 9.73 -17.81 23.94
N ASP A 153 10.70 -18.39 23.24
CA ASP A 153 10.54 -19.66 22.53
C ASP A 153 10.50 -20.80 23.58
N GLY A 154 9.30 -21.20 23.97
CA GLY A 154 8.99 -22.35 24.83
C GLY A 154 7.48 -22.60 24.86
N PRO A 155 6.98 -23.77 25.31
CA PRO A 155 5.54 -24.01 25.45
C PRO A 155 4.99 -23.12 26.57
N GLN A 156 4.67 -21.88 26.22
CA GLN A 156 4.01 -20.94 27.11
C GLN A 156 2.53 -21.30 27.18
N LEU A 157 2.03 -21.49 28.40
CA LEU A 157 0.59 -21.60 28.61
C LEU A 157 -0.09 -20.34 28.06
N PRO A 158 -1.21 -20.47 27.35
CA PRO A 158 -1.95 -19.33 26.85
C PRO A 158 -2.29 -18.33 27.96
N ASN A 159 -1.99 -17.05 27.75
CA ASN A 159 -2.11 -15.98 28.73
C ASN A 159 -3.19 -14.96 28.31
N ALA A 160 -4.28 -14.90 29.10
CA ALA A 160 -5.40 -14.00 28.85
C ALA A 160 -5.03 -12.50 28.92
N LEU A 161 -4.04 -12.11 29.74
CA LEU A 161 -3.61 -10.71 29.82
C LEU A 161 -2.88 -10.27 28.55
N LYS A 162 -1.98 -11.12 28.03
CA LYS A 162 -1.33 -10.87 26.72
C LYS A 162 -2.36 -10.84 25.59
N GLY A 163 -3.36 -11.73 25.65
CA GLY A 163 -4.48 -11.73 24.71
C GLY A 163 -5.31 -10.44 24.78
N GLN A 164 -5.55 -9.90 25.98
CA GLN A 164 -6.24 -8.63 26.17
C GLN A 164 -5.45 -7.46 25.57
N GLU A 165 -4.15 -7.39 25.84
CA GLU A 165 -3.28 -6.34 25.28
C GLU A 165 -3.27 -6.38 23.76
N LEU A 166 -3.16 -7.58 23.18
CA LEU A 166 -3.22 -7.78 21.74
C LEU A 166 -4.58 -7.38 21.15
N PHE A 167 -5.68 -7.76 21.80
CA PHE A 167 -7.03 -7.35 21.41
C PHE A 167 -7.18 -5.82 21.44
N GLN A 168 -6.68 -5.17 22.48
CA GLN A 168 -6.73 -3.72 22.61
C GLN A 168 -5.89 -3.01 21.53
N ALA A 169 -4.74 -3.57 21.16
CA ALA A 169 -3.87 -2.99 20.16
C ALA A 169 -4.41 -3.16 18.72
N GLN A 170 -5.06 -4.28 18.42
CA GLN A 170 -5.34 -4.68 17.03
C GLN A 170 -6.83 -4.87 16.69
N CYS A 171 -7.69 -5.08 17.68
CA CYS A 171 -9.10 -5.46 17.47
C CYS A 171 -10.10 -4.41 17.97
N SER A 172 -9.77 -3.70 19.06
CA SER A 172 -10.66 -2.74 19.75
C SER A 172 -11.21 -1.60 18.89
N ARG A 173 -10.53 -1.28 17.78
CA ARG A 173 -10.95 -0.22 16.85
C ARG A 173 -12.24 -0.54 16.11
N CYS A 174 -12.56 -1.83 15.96
CA CYS A 174 -13.76 -2.30 15.26
C CYS A 174 -14.62 -3.21 16.15
N HIS A 175 -14.07 -3.73 17.25
CA HIS A 175 -14.71 -4.69 18.12
C HIS A 175 -14.80 -4.18 19.55
N ASP A 176 -15.95 -4.41 20.18
CA ASP A 176 -16.16 -4.11 21.59
C ASP A 176 -16.18 -5.41 22.40
N ALA A 177 -15.19 -5.58 23.29
CA ALA A 177 -15.09 -6.74 24.18
C ALA A 177 -16.19 -6.78 25.25
N ALA A 178 -16.74 -5.62 25.64
CA ALA A 178 -17.70 -5.51 26.74
C ALA A 178 -19.16 -5.59 26.28
N SER A 179 -19.41 -5.52 24.96
CA SER A 179 -20.74 -5.51 24.37
C SER A 179 -20.97 -6.71 23.45
N ASP A 180 -22.20 -7.19 23.38
CA ASP A 180 -22.68 -8.17 22.40
C ASP A 180 -23.32 -7.49 21.17
N THR A 181 -23.67 -6.20 21.27
CA THR A 181 -24.40 -5.42 20.27
C THR A 181 -24.05 -3.92 20.38
N ALA A 182 -22.89 -3.50 19.88
CA ALA A 182 -22.50 -2.08 19.90
C ALA A 182 -22.89 -1.35 18.60
N PRO A 183 -23.51 -0.15 18.65
CA PRO A 183 -23.71 0.68 17.46
C PRO A 183 -22.36 1.15 16.90
N GLY A 184 -21.99 0.67 15.72
CA GLY A 184 -20.74 1.04 15.04
C GLY A 184 -19.52 0.15 15.35
N ASN A 185 -19.60 -0.73 16.34
CA ASN A 185 -18.57 -1.75 16.64
C ASN A 185 -19.20 -3.15 16.70
N LEU A 186 -18.48 -4.17 16.26
CA LEU A 186 -18.94 -5.55 16.33
C LEU A 186 -18.74 -6.08 17.76
N GLY A 187 -19.83 -6.37 18.47
CA GLY A 187 -19.79 -6.91 19.82
C GLY A 187 -19.09 -8.27 19.89
N MET A 188 -18.23 -8.46 20.89
CA MET A 188 -17.44 -9.68 21.11
C MET A 188 -17.70 -10.35 22.45
N LYS A 189 -18.57 -9.76 23.29
CA LYS A 189 -18.94 -10.37 24.57
C LYS A 189 -19.56 -11.75 24.34
N GLY A 190 -19.02 -12.76 25.01
CA GLY A 190 -19.48 -14.14 24.88
C GLY A 190 -19.37 -14.75 23.47
N ILE A 191 -18.49 -14.23 22.60
CA ILE A 191 -18.39 -14.67 21.19
C ILE A 191 -18.15 -16.18 21.01
N LEU A 192 -17.46 -16.83 21.96
CA LEU A 192 -17.20 -18.28 21.95
C LEU A 192 -18.22 -19.10 22.77
N LYS A 193 -19.23 -18.45 23.38
CA LYS A 193 -20.29 -19.10 24.15
C LYS A 193 -21.52 -19.42 23.29
N GLY A 194 -21.68 -18.72 22.16
CA GLY A 194 -22.78 -18.93 21.22
C GLY A 194 -22.58 -20.18 20.35
N PRO A 195 -23.64 -20.65 19.66
CA PRO A 195 -23.53 -21.79 18.75
C PRO A 195 -22.77 -21.43 17.46
N ALA A 196 -22.77 -20.16 17.05
CA ALA A 196 -22.18 -19.70 15.80
C ALA A 196 -21.67 -18.24 15.88
N LEU A 197 -20.73 -17.91 15.01
CA LEU A 197 -20.20 -16.56 14.83
C LEU A 197 -21.24 -15.66 14.13
N PRO A 198 -21.54 -14.46 14.64
CA PRO A 198 -22.70 -13.65 14.21
C PRO A 198 -22.75 -13.30 12.72
N VAL A 199 -21.59 -13.11 12.08
CA VAL A 199 -21.51 -12.61 10.69
C VAL A 199 -21.28 -13.73 9.68
N THR A 200 -20.54 -14.78 10.05
CA THR A 200 -20.18 -15.87 9.13
C THR A 200 -21.07 -17.09 9.26
N GLY A 201 -21.80 -17.23 10.37
CA GLY A 201 -22.60 -18.42 10.67
C GLY A 201 -21.79 -19.68 10.95
N ARG A 202 -20.44 -19.59 10.98
CA ARG A 202 -19.57 -20.72 11.33
C ARG A 202 -19.71 -21.06 12.81
N PRO A 203 -19.51 -22.33 13.22
CA PRO A 203 -19.46 -22.69 14.64
C PRO A 203 -18.47 -21.81 15.43
N ALA A 204 -18.88 -21.34 16.61
CA ALA A 204 -18.05 -20.45 17.44
C ALA A 204 -16.95 -21.22 18.18
N THR A 205 -16.00 -21.79 17.42
CA THR A 205 -14.87 -22.58 17.95
C THR A 205 -13.54 -21.83 17.77
N ALA A 206 -12.54 -22.24 18.54
CA ALA A 206 -11.20 -21.66 18.47
C ALA A 206 -10.61 -21.77 17.05
N GLU A 207 -10.79 -22.92 16.39
CA GLU A 207 -10.28 -23.19 15.04
C GLU A 207 -10.92 -22.26 14.01
N ASN A 208 -12.21 -21.96 14.16
CA ASN A 208 -12.90 -21.02 13.29
C ASN A 208 -12.48 -19.57 13.56
N ILE A 209 -12.09 -19.22 14.77
CA ILE A 209 -11.44 -17.92 15.07
C ILE A 209 -10.06 -17.85 14.41
N VAL A 210 -9.23 -18.89 14.52
CA VAL A 210 -7.93 -18.95 13.81
C VAL A 210 -8.14 -18.76 12.31
N LEU A 211 -9.09 -19.51 11.73
CA LEU A 211 -9.43 -19.40 10.32
C LEU A 211 -9.91 -18.00 9.95
N GLN A 212 -10.69 -17.35 10.81
CA GLN A 212 -11.19 -15.98 10.60
C GLN A 212 -10.05 -14.94 10.67
N LEU A 213 -9.06 -15.14 11.54
CA LEU A 213 -7.88 -14.26 11.62
C LEU A 213 -6.96 -14.41 10.40
N ARG A 214 -6.85 -15.61 9.85
CA ARG A 214 -6.01 -15.92 8.67
C ARG A 214 -6.73 -15.55 7.38
N THR A 215 -7.98 -15.96 7.26
CA THR A 215 -8.86 -15.80 6.09
C THR A 215 -10.10 -15.02 6.51
N PRO A 216 -10.00 -13.69 6.60
CA PRO A 216 -11.07 -12.86 7.13
C PRO A 216 -12.31 -12.85 6.23
N TYR A 217 -13.41 -12.35 6.80
CA TYR A 217 -14.70 -12.25 6.13
C TYR A 217 -15.12 -10.79 6.02
N LYS A 218 -15.57 -10.39 4.83
CA LYS A 218 -15.98 -9.01 4.50
C LYS A 218 -14.87 -8.00 4.89
N GLY A 219 -15.22 -6.93 5.61
CA GLY A 219 -14.32 -5.81 5.94
C GLY A 219 -13.30 -6.08 7.06
N MET A 220 -13.17 -7.32 7.53
CA MET A 220 -12.16 -7.67 8.53
C MET A 220 -10.77 -7.79 7.86
N PRO A 221 -9.70 -7.16 8.38
CA PRO A 221 -8.35 -7.36 7.86
C PRO A 221 -7.79 -8.74 8.25
N SER A 222 -6.82 -9.23 7.49
CA SER A 222 -6.09 -10.48 7.79
C SER A 222 -4.92 -10.23 8.74
N PHE A 223 -4.63 -11.19 9.61
CA PHE A 223 -3.55 -11.14 10.61
C PHE A 223 -2.54 -12.30 10.42
N PRO A 224 -1.89 -12.43 9.25
CA PRO A 224 -0.96 -13.53 8.99
C PRO A 224 0.34 -13.39 9.79
N HIS A 225 0.65 -12.19 10.31
CA HIS A 225 1.84 -11.92 11.10
C HIS A 225 1.75 -12.40 12.54
N LEU A 226 0.55 -12.76 13.04
CA LEU A 226 0.39 -13.30 14.39
C LEU A 226 0.91 -14.73 14.46
N THR A 227 1.81 -14.94 15.41
CA THR A 227 2.34 -16.26 15.78
C THR A 227 1.24 -17.12 16.41
N GLU A 228 1.45 -18.44 16.44
CA GLU A 228 0.48 -19.36 17.06
C GLU A 228 0.30 -19.08 18.56
N ALA A 229 1.37 -18.70 19.27
CA ALA A 229 1.30 -18.31 20.68
C ALA A 229 0.41 -17.08 20.88
N GLU A 230 0.61 -16.02 20.09
CA GLU A 230 -0.21 -14.79 20.15
C GLU A 230 -1.69 -15.07 19.84
N VAL A 231 -1.96 -15.96 18.87
CA VAL A 231 -3.33 -16.37 18.54
C VAL A 231 -3.96 -17.16 19.70
N ASN A 232 -3.21 -18.04 20.35
CA ASN A 232 -3.69 -18.80 21.51
C ASN A 232 -3.95 -17.90 22.72
N ASP A 233 -3.10 -16.91 22.97
CA ASP A 233 -3.30 -15.89 24.01
C ASP A 233 -4.60 -15.11 23.75
N LEU A 234 -4.82 -14.68 22.50
CA LEU A 234 -6.02 -13.97 22.06
C LEU A 234 -7.29 -14.81 22.23
N ILE A 235 -7.26 -16.07 21.79
CA ILE A 235 -8.38 -17.01 21.96
C ILE A 235 -8.69 -17.23 23.45
N THR A 236 -7.65 -17.31 24.28
CA THR A 236 -7.81 -17.49 25.73
C THR A 236 -8.47 -16.29 26.39
N TYR A 237 -8.09 -15.07 25.98
CA TYR A 237 -8.81 -13.87 26.37
C TYR A 237 -10.28 -13.89 25.90
N MET A 238 -10.54 -14.25 24.63
CA MET A 238 -11.88 -14.31 24.05
C MET A 238 -12.81 -15.33 24.74
N LYS A 239 -12.26 -16.42 25.27
CA LYS A 239 -13.03 -17.39 26.08
C LYS A 239 -13.54 -16.77 27.39
N GLY A 240 -12.84 -15.76 27.91
CA GLY A 240 -13.19 -15.04 29.13
C GLY A 240 -14.20 -13.90 28.92
N LEU A 241 -14.52 -13.53 27.67
CA LEU A 241 -15.48 -12.49 27.33
C LEU A 241 -16.94 -12.90 27.55
#